data_AF-A0A085W2L5-F1
#
_entry.id   AF-A0A085W2L5-F1
#
_cell.length_a   1.000
_cell.length_b   1.000
_cell.length_c   1.000
_cell.angle_alpha   90.00
_cell.angle_beta   90.00
_cell.angle_gamma   90.00
#
_symmetry.space_group_name_H-M   'P 1'
#
loop_
_entity.id
_entity.type
_entity.pdbx_description
1 polymer ?
#
loop_
_entity_poly.entity_id
_entity_poly.type
_entity_poly.pdbx_seq_one_letter_code
_entity_poly.pdbx_strand_id
1 'polypeptide(L)'
;MDFELLLTHADDRRPVLEDALPLDAAAHLPRPEERASGKDLIDAGVDPNSLPDQRWGVIAPEGPLGDRLLALIEPLRRLREEEQGAPARIYRVKPGMDGMQAVRWKDTVLRNEAEFETEQPAYLLLLGDFDQVSVELQQVLGSDGFAGRLVFPSEAGYEAYVDKVLRWSRSPSPTQQGRAMLFTAHDGTAATTVGYRALMAPSLESLRKLQELGSLSAASLSELGEPADWSAQKLLAEVASPQPSVLFTMSHGLGAPRSGWRSVDEQRARQGAMSLGVEGALDASTLASTPFLPGGIWFFLACFGAGTPARSAYYPWLSRLREVGQYPGRLERLLAALPREGERPFVAALPQAVLANPQGPLAVVGHVDLAWTYSFQDLGRAARNRPSRFLGLLRTLVEGRRAGAGLSALMRFFNEANTELTTLYDYEESARLAGRDNPVDSAERAHLWMLRQDLSGYLLLGDPAARLPLTQAEASASLALQVRPSLSVAPEVSLAQHLASSAGALPPTEAMAEAVLGMLSGEESEKAIASRMGVPLSELRRWRKVYTEAGLKALAALRSPG
;
A
#
# COMPACT_ATOMS: atom_id res chain seq x y z
N MET A 1 -6.46 6.56 -36.31
CA MET A 1 -5.25 7.37 -36.09
C MET A 1 -4.10 6.41 -35.90
N ASP A 2 -3.13 6.37 -36.82
CA ASP A 2 -1.92 5.54 -36.64
C ASP A 2 -1.09 6.03 -35.43
N PHE A 3 -0.22 5.17 -34.88
CA PHE A 3 0.61 5.56 -33.74
C PHE A 3 1.85 6.31 -34.24
N GLU A 4 2.00 7.57 -33.82
CA GLU A 4 3.04 8.49 -34.29
C GLU A 4 4.19 8.63 -33.30
N LEU A 5 5.42 8.78 -33.82
CA LEU A 5 6.60 9.12 -33.02
C LEU A 5 6.77 10.64 -32.92
N LEU A 6 6.77 11.18 -31.70
CA LEU A 6 6.99 12.61 -31.44
C LEU A 6 8.48 13.00 -31.42
N LEU A 7 9.20 12.72 -32.50
CA LEU A 7 10.62 13.04 -32.65
C LEU A 7 10.89 13.67 -34.01
N THR A 8 11.59 14.80 -34.03
CA THR A 8 12.04 15.45 -35.27
C THR A 8 13.56 15.52 -35.35
N HIS A 9 14.09 15.44 -36.56
CA HIS A 9 15.46 15.77 -36.88
C HIS A 9 15.78 17.22 -36.48
N ALA A 10 16.91 17.45 -35.84
CA ALA A 10 17.25 18.77 -35.27
C ALA A 10 17.61 19.81 -36.34
N ASP A 11 18.15 19.36 -37.47
CA ASP A 11 18.64 20.15 -38.59
C ASP A 11 17.52 20.61 -39.53
N ASP A 12 16.53 19.78 -39.80
CA ASP A 12 15.44 20.10 -40.74
C ASP A 12 14.03 20.12 -40.12
N ARG A 13 13.90 19.73 -38.84
CA ARG A 13 12.64 19.67 -38.06
C ARG A 13 11.59 18.74 -38.64
N ARG A 14 11.97 17.76 -39.46
CA ARG A 14 11.06 16.73 -39.99
C ARG A 14 10.97 15.54 -39.05
N PRO A 15 9.84 14.80 -39.03
CA PRO A 15 9.72 13.57 -38.24
C PRO A 15 10.86 12.57 -38.53
N VAL A 16 11.38 11.92 -37.49
CA VAL A 16 12.48 10.94 -37.63
C VAL A 16 12.00 9.61 -38.21
N LEU A 17 10.75 9.25 -37.96
CA LEU A 17 10.10 8.11 -38.62
C LEU A 17 8.98 8.67 -39.49
N GLU A 18 9.11 8.52 -40.81
CA GLU A 18 8.08 8.90 -41.78
C GLU A 18 6.93 7.88 -41.82
N ASP A 19 7.22 6.62 -41.46
CA ASP A 19 6.25 5.54 -41.35
C ASP A 19 5.71 5.47 -39.92
N ALA A 20 4.44 5.83 -39.74
CA ALA A 20 3.70 5.59 -38.51
C ALA A 20 3.53 4.08 -38.27
N LEU A 21 3.40 3.69 -37.00
CA LEU A 21 3.08 2.29 -36.68
C LEU A 21 1.63 2.01 -37.12
N PRO A 22 1.42 1.10 -38.09
CA PRO A 22 0.12 0.90 -38.71
C PRO A 22 -0.93 0.43 -37.70
N LEU A 23 -2.11 1.06 -37.69
CA LEU A 23 -3.16 0.66 -36.76
C LEU A 23 -3.71 -0.75 -37.01
N ASP A 24 -3.55 -1.28 -38.23
CA ASP A 24 -3.93 -2.66 -38.58
C ASP A 24 -3.04 -3.71 -37.90
N ALA A 25 -1.79 -3.39 -37.55
CA ALA A 25 -0.94 -4.22 -36.70
C ALA A 25 -1.52 -4.36 -35.27
N ALA A 26 -2.33 -3.40 -34.82
CA ALA A 26 -3.06 -3.42 -33.55
C ALA A 26 -4.55 -3.84 -33.70
N ALA A 27 -5.06 -4.05 -34.93
CA ALA A 27 -6.49 -4.19 -35.22
C ALA A 27 -7.15 -5.51 -34.80
N HIS A 28 -6.39 -6.45 -34.24
CA HIS A 28 -6.96 -7.62 -33.56
C HIS A 28 -7.39 -7.32 -32.10
N LEU A 29 -7.15 -6.10 -31.61
CA LEU A 29 -7.62 -5.62 -30.33
C LEU A 29 -8.96 -4.87 -30.52
N PRO A 30 -9.96 -5.07 -29.64
CA PRO A 30 -11.22 -4.34 -29.72
C PRO A 30 -10.97 -2.83 -29.65
N ARG A 31 -11.42 -2.09 -30.68
CA ARG A 31 -11.28 -0.63 -30.78
C ARG A 31 -12.03 0.06 -29.63
N PRO A 32 -11.37 0.86 -28.79
CA PRO A 32 -12.04 1.81 -27.91
C PRO A 32 -12.72 2.88 -28.77
N GLU A 33 -13.87 3.40 -28.31
CA GLU A 33 -14.50 4.58 -28.91
C GLU A 33 -13.56 5.79 -28.83
N GLU A 34 -13.48 6.60 -29.89
CA GLU A 34 -12.69 7.85 -29.92
C GLU A 34 -13.12 8.78 -28.78
N ARG A 35 -12.21 9.06 -27.85
CA ARG A 35 -12.41 10.01 -26.74
C ARG A 35 -11.24 10.98 -26.61
N ALA A 36 -11.58 12.14 -26.05
CA ALA A 36 -10.76 13.33 -26.00
C ALA A 36 -9.47 13.09 -25.23
N SER A 37 -8.36 13.60 -25.76
CA SER A 37 -7.04 13.54 -25.14
C SER A 37 -7.04 14.22 -23.76
N GLY A 38 -7.00 13.42 -22.70
CA GLY A 38 -6.78 13.83 -21.31
C GLY A 38 -5.58 13.08 -20.73
N LYS A 39 -4.74 13.76 -19.95
CA LYS A 39 -3.44 13.25 -19.46
C LYS A 39 -3.58 12.69 -18.05
N ASP A 40 -4.34 11.63 -17.81
CA ASP A 40 -4.86 11.48 -16.43
C ASP A 40 -4.48 10.12 -15.78
N LEU A 41 -3.54 10.21 -14.82
CA LEU A 41 -3.18 9.20 -13.82
C LEU A 41 -3.69 9.73 -12.48
N ILE A 42 -4.40 8.91 -11.68
CA ILE A 42 -4.94 9.23 -10.33
C ILE A 42 -4.21 10.44 -9.75
N ASP A 43 -4.89 11.59 -9.55
CA ASP A 43 -4.25 12.86 -9.22
C ASP A 43 -3.27 12.72 -8.05
N ALA A 44 -2.03 12.41 -8.41
CA ALA A 44 -0.96 12.09 -7.50
C ALA A 44 -0.48 13.35 -6.76
N GLY A 45 -0.99 14.52 -7.16
CA GLY A 45 -0.75 15.81 -6.53
C GLY A 45 -1.57 16.03 -5.26
N VAL A 46 -2.62 15.23 -5.00
CA VAL A 46 -3.52 15.45 -3.84
C VAL A 46 -3.20 14.50 -2.68
N ASP A 47 -3.44 14.95 -1.44
CA ASP A 47 -3.18 14.15 -0.23
C ASP A 47 -3.94 12.81 -0.30
N PRO A 48 -3.23 11.65 -0.30
CA PRO A 48 -3.86 10.34 -0.31
C PRO A 48 -4.87 10.13 0.82
N ASN A 49 -4.78 10.86 1.93
CA ASN A 49 -5.68 10.73 3.08
C ASN A 49 -6.94 11.61 2.99
N SER A 50 -7.03 12.51 2.01
CA SER A 50 -8.18 13.39 1.79
C SER A 50 -9.30 12.63 1.07
N LEU A 51 -10.36 12.28 1.79
CA LEU A 51 -11.51 11.57 1.18
C LEU A 51 -12.29 12.43 0.17
N PRO A 52 -12.55 13.74 0.42
CA PRO A 52 -13.22 14.59 -0.56
C PRO A 52 -12.51 14.65 -1.91
N ASP A 53 -11.17 14.67 -1.90
CA ASP A 53 -10.38 14.81 -3.12
C ASP A 53 -10.15 13.47 -3.81
N GLN A 54 -9.89 12.42 -3.03
CA GLN A 54 -9.61 11.08 -3.56
C GLN A 54 -10.87 10.32 -3.96
N ARG A 55 -12.04 10.77 -3.47
CA ARG A 55 -13.37 10.15 -3.66
C ARG A 55 -13.43 8.69 -3.17
N TRP A 56 -14.66 8.23 -2.94
CA TRP A 56 -14.99 6.91 -2.45
C TRP A 56 -16.12 6.31 -3.28
N GLY A 57 -15.96 5.04 -3.64
CA GLY A 57 -16.91 4.27 -4.44
C GLY A 57 -17.00 2.82 -3.99
N VAL A 58 -18.01 2.13 -4.54
CA VAL A 58 -18.33 0.73 -4.20
C VAL A 58 -18.32 -0.11 -5.46
N ILE A 59 -17.73 -1.29 -5.38
CA ILE A 59 -17.80 -2.33 -6.39
C ILE A 59 -18.62 -3.48 -5.82
N ALA A 60 -19.70 -3.85 -6.49
CA ALA A 60 -20.57 -4.94 -6.07
C ALA A 60 -20.81 -5.94 -7.22
N PRO A 61 -21.08 -7.22 -6.94
CA PRO A 61 -21.43 -8.19 -7.97
C PRO A 61 -22.66 -7.74 -8.78
N GLU A 62 -22.79 -8.19 -10.01
CA GLU A 62 -24.03 -8.08 -10.76
C GLU A 62 -25.15 -8.96 -10.14
N GLY A 63 -26.40 -8.51 -10.28
CA GLY A 63 -27.58 -9.27 -9.90
C GLY A 63 -28.04 -9.13 -8.43
N PRO A 64 -29.02 -9.94 -8.01
CA PRO A 64 -29.75 -9.76 -6.75
C PRO A 64 -28.86 -9.81 -5.49
N LEU A 65 -27.80 -10.63 -5.53
CA LEU A 65 -26.82 -10.68 -4.45
C LEU A 65 -26.16 -9.31 -4.26
N GLY A 66 -25.72 -8.70 -5.36
CA GLY A 66 -25.10 -7.39 -5.30
C GLY A 66 -26.06 -6.29 -4.86
N ASP A 67 -27.35 -6.36 -5.25
CA ASP A 67 -28.38 -5.44 -4.72
C ASP A 67 -28.51 -5.59 -3.20
N ARG A 68 -28.53 -6.83 -2.71
CA ARG A 68 -28.63 -7.13 -1.29
C ARG A 68 -27.42 -6.61 -0.51
N LEU A 69 -26.20 -6.84 -1.00
CA LEU A 69 -24.98 -6.36 -0.36
C LEU A 69 -24.90 -4.83 -0.30
N LEU A 70 -25.32 -4.14 -1.36
CA LEU A 70 -25.40 -2.67 -1.37
C LEU A 70 -26.42 -2.16 -0.35
N ALA A 71 -27.57 -2.84 -0.21
CA ALA A 71 -28.57 -2.47 0.79
C ALA A 71 -28.05 -2.64 2.24
N LEU A 72 -27.27 -3.69 2.52
CA LEU A 72 -26.69 -3.93 3.84
C LEU A 72 -25.66 -2.85 4.25
N ILE A 73 -24.91 -2.31 3.28
CA ILE A 73 -23.90 -1.28 3.54
C ILE A 73 -24.40 0.15 3.27
N GLU A 74 -25.69 0.34 2.96
CA GLU A 74 -26.30 1.65 2.73
C GLU A 74 -25.96 2.68 3.82
N PRO A 75 -26.00 2.36 5.13
CA PRO A 75 -25.62 3.31 6.17
C PRO A 75 -24.14 3.74 6.10
N LEU A 76 -23.24 2.83 5.74
CA LEU A 76 -21.82 3.13 5.52
C LEU A 76 -21.63 3.99 4.27
N ARG A 77 -22.37 3.70 3.19
CA ARG A 77 -22.33 4.52 1.97
C ARG A 77 -22.70 5.97 2.27
N ARG A 78 -23.81 6.19 3.00
CA ARG A 78 -24.25 7.54 3.39
C ARG A 78 -23.20 8.28 4.22
N LEU A 79 -22.59 7.61 5.18
CA LEU A 79 -21.48 8.19 5.96
C LEU A 79 -20.34 8.66 5.04
N ARG A 80 -19.95 7.85 4.05
CA ARG A 80 -18.86 8.21 3.12
C ARG A 80 -19.26 9.30 2.14
N GLU A 81 -20.51 9.32 1.69
CA GLU A 81 -21.08 10.40 0.88
C GLU A 81 -21.04 11.75 1.62
N GLU A 82 -21.41 11.75 2.90
CA GLU A 82 -21.32 12.91 3.78
C GLU A 82 -19.86 13.36 3.99
N GLU A 83 -18.95 12.43 4.29
CA GLU A 83 -17.53 12.75 4.50
C GLU A 83 -16.82 13.29 3.25
N GLN A 84 -17.19 12.83 2.05
CA GLN A 84 -16.58 13.27 0.80
C GLN A 84 -17.32 14.44 0.12
N GLY A 85 -18.53 14.76 0.58
CA GLY A 85 -19.39 15.81 0.01
C GLY A 85 -19.94 15.51 -1.38
N ALA A 86 -20.04 14.25 -1.78
CA ALA A 86 -20.52 13.81 -3.09
C ALA A 86 -21.14 12.40 -3.04
N PRO A 87 -22.09 12.06 -3.94
CA PRO A 87 -22.63 10.70 -4.05
C PRO A 87 -21.53 9.67 -4.33
N ALA A 88 -21.65 8.48 -3.73
CA ALA A 88 -20.71 7.40 -3.97
C ALA A 88 -20.99 6.75 -5.32
N ARG A 89 -19.95 6.59 -6.14
CA ARG A 89 -20.09 5.85 -7.40
C ARG A 89 -20.21 4.36 -7.12
N ILE A 90 -21.16 3.71 -7.80
CA ILE A 90 -21.41 2.27 -7.68
C ILE A 90 -21.07 1.60 -9.00
N TYR A 91 -20.18 0.62 -8.94
CA TYR A 91 -19.83 -0.20 -10.08
C TYR A 91 -20.33 -1.63 -9.90
N ARG A 92 -20.78 -2.23 -11.01
CA ARG A 92 -21.22 -3.62 -11.09
C ARG A 92 -20.19 -4.46 -11.85
N VAL A 93 -19.87 -5.64 -11.32
CA VAL A 93 -18.87 -6.52 -11.93
C VAL A 93 -19.38 -7.96 -12.05
N LYS A 94 -18.96 -8.61 -13.12
CA LYS A 94 -19.15 -10.04 -13.33
C LYS A 94 -18.23 -10.85 -12.41
N PRO A 95 -18.68 -12.02 -11.92
CA PRO A 95 -17.85 -12.90 -11.12
C PRO A 95 -16.68 -13.48 -11.94
N GLY A 96 -15.61 -13.87 -11.24
CA GLY A 96 -14.52 -14.66 -11.82
C GLY A 96 -13.61 -13.95 -12.84
N MET A 97 -13.50 -12.62 -12.82
CA MET A 97 -12.55 -11.90 -13.68
C MET A 97 -11.11 -12.36 -13.43
N ASP A 98 -10.41 -12.81 -14.48
CA ASP A 98 -8.97 -13.00 -14.43
C ASP A 98 -8.21 -11.66 -14.38
N GLY A 99 -6.89 -11.73 -14.17
CA GLY A 99 -6.05 -10.53 -14.05
C GLY A 99 -6.11 -9.61 -15.27
N MET A 100 -6.24 -10.16 -16.47
CA MET A 100 -6.30 -9.35 -17.68
C MET A 100 -7.67 -8.70 -17.82
N GLN A 101 -8.76 -9.46 -17.60
CA GLN A 101 -10.11 -8.93 -17.55
C GLN A 101 -10.24 -7.81 -16.51
N ALA A 102 -9.61 -7.94 -15.35
CA ALA A 102 -9.54 -6.90 -14.32
C ALA A 102 -8.81 -5.63 -14.80
N VAL A 103 -7.66 -5.77 -15.48
CA VAL A 103 -6.94 -4.63 -16.08
C VAL A 103 -7.82 -3.92 -17.10
N ARG A 104 -8.40 -4.66 -18.06
CA ARG A 104 -9.34 -4.07 -19.04
C ARG A 104 -10.51 -3.36 -18.38
N TRP A 105 -11.08 -3.95 -17.34
CA TRP A 105 -12.19 -3.35 -16.62
C TRP A 105 -11.78 -2.04 -15.96
N LYS A 106 -10.63 -2.01 -15.29
CA LYS A 106 -10.10 -0.78 -14.68
C LYS A 106 -9.89 0.30 -15.74
N ASP A 107 -9.29 -0.02 -16.86
CA ASP A 107 -8.96 0.95 -17.91
C ASP A 107 -10.21 1.47 -18.64
N THR A 108 -11.22 0.64 -18.84
CA THR A 108 -12.42 1.01 -19.64
C THR A 108 -13.60 1.49 -18.82
N VAL A 109 -13.71 1.07 -17.56
CA VAL A 109 -14.86 1.36 -16.69
C VAL A 109 -14.50 2.33 -15.58
N LEU A 110 -13.42 2.06 -14.83
CA LEU A 110 -13.03 2.93 -13.72
C LEU A 110 -12.37 4.22 -14.23
N ARG A 111 -11.45 4.08 -15.19
CA ARG A 111 -10.69 5.18 -15.82
C ARG A 111 -11.34 5.64 -17.12
N ASN A 112 -12.66 5.78 -17.10
CA ASN A 112 -13.38 6.26 -18.26
C ASN A 112 -12.96 7.70 -18.59
N GLU A 113 -12.23 7.88 -19.69
CA GLU A 113 -11.72 9.18 -20.17
C GLU A 113 -12.82 10.22 -20.49
N ALA A 114 -14.09 9.80 -20.60
CA ALA A 114 -15.20 10.73 -20.74
C ALA A 114 -15.50 11.51 -19.44
N GLU A 115 -14.92 11.12 -18.31
CA GLU A 115 -15.21 11.66 -16.99
C GLU A 115 -13.98 12.33 -16.38
N PHE A 116 -14.19 13.45 -15.67
CA PHE A 116 -13.10 14.14 -14.99
C PHE A 116 -12.48 13.28 -13.89
N GLU A 117 -11.15 13.26 -13.86
CA GLU A 117 -10.37 12.51 -12.88
C GLU A 117 -10.73 12.80 -11.42
N THR A 118 -11.01 14.06 -11.08
CA THR A 118 -11.39 14.49 -9.72
C THR A 118 -12.73 13.91 -9.23
N GLU A 119 -13.47 13.24 -10.12
CA GLU A 119 -14.68 12.50 -9.79
C GLU A 119 -14.45 10.98 -9.70
N GLN A 120 -13.29 10.47 -10.13
CA GLN A 120 -12.97 9.05 -10.10
C GLN A 120 -12.55 8.63 -8.67
N PRO A 121 -13.23 7.63 -8.06
CA PRO A 121 -12.88 7.14 -6.73
C PRO A 121 -11.58 6.33 -6.72
N ALA A 122 -10.60 6.85 -5.98
CA ALA A 122 -9.41 6.11 -5.59
C ALA A 122 -9.70 5.16 -4.41
N TYR A 123 -10.58 5.53 -3.48
CA TYR A 123 -11.06 4.60 -2.44
C TYR A 123 -12.18 3.72 -2.96
N LEU A 124 -11.92 2.41 -3.07
CA LEU A 124 -12.86 1.45 -3.64
C LEU A 124 -13.15 0.33 -2.64
N LEU A 125 -14.40 0.26 -2.17
CA LEU A 125 -14.87 -0.85 -1.35
C LEU A 125 -15.47 -1.95 -2.24
N LEU A 126 -14.87 -3.13 -2.23
CA LEU A 126 -15.36 -4.32 -2.92
C LEU A 126 -16.29 -5.10 -1.98
N LEU A 127 -17.46 -5.51 -2.48
CA LEU A 127 -18.41 -6.34 -1.74
C LEU A 127 -18.43 -7.77 -2.29
N GLY A 128 -18.38 -8.75 -1.40
CA GLY A 128 -18.50 -10.18 -1.75
C GLY A 128 -17.18 -10.93 -1.70
N ASP A 129 -17.29 -12.25 -1.79
CA ASP A 129 -16.16 -13.19 -1.71
C ASP A 129 -15.38 -13.26 -3.05
N PHE A 130 -14.28 -14.01 -3.08
CA PHE A 130 -13.39 -14.09 -4.25
C PHE A 130 -14.02 -14.73 -5.49
N ASP A 131 -15.04 -15.57 -5.35
CA ASP A 131 -15.80 -16.08 -6.50
C ASP A 131 -16.78 -15.04 -7.08
N GLN A 132 -17.26 -14.13 -6.24
CA GLN A 132 -18.26 -13.12 -6.61
C GLN A 132 -17.61 -11.85 -7.18
N VAL A 133 -16.51 -11.41 -6.57
CA VAL A 133 -15.65 -10.33 -7.07
C VAL A 133 -14.21 -10.81 -6.94
N SER A 134 -13.50 -10.98 -8.06
CA SER A 134 -12.23 -11.69 -8.06
C SER A 134 -11.15 -11.02 -7.21
N VAL A 135 -10.21 -11.83 -6.69
CA VAL A 135 -9.05 -11.32 -5.95
C VAL A 135 -8.13 -10.53 -6.89
N GLU A 136 -8.04 -10.97 -8.14
CA GLU A 136 -7.28 -10.33 -9.20
C GLU A 136 -7.75 -8.89 -9.43
N LEU A 137 -9.06 -8.63 -9.41
CA LEU A 137 -9.59 -7.26 -9.48
C LEU A 137 -9.12 -6.42 -8.30
N GLN A 138 -9.17 -6.95 -7.07
CA GLN A 138 -8.69 -6.22 -5.90
C GLN A 138 -7.19 -5.87 -6.00
N GLN A 139 -6.37 -6.81 -6.49
CA GLN A 139 -4.93 -6.60 -6.66
C GLN A 139 -4.64 -5.56 -7.75
N VAL A 140 -5.36 -5.59 -8.87
CA VAL A 140 -5.24 -4.59 -9.94
C VAL A 140 -5.61 -3.19 -9.42
N LEU A 141 -6.69 -3.08 -8.65
CA LEU A 141 -7.13 -1.80 -8.07
C LEU A 141 -6.20 -1.30 -6.95
N GLY A 142 -5.58 -2.20 -6.19
CA GLY A 142 -4.61 -1.84 -5.16
C GLY A 142 -3.24 -1.40 -5.70
N SER A 143 -2.94 -1.62 -6.99
CA SER A 143 -1.65 -1.25 -7.57
C SER A 143 -1.37 0.26 -7.56
N ASP A 144 -2.43 1.07 -7.68
CA ASP A 144 -2.36 2.53 -7.71
C ASP A 144 -3.56 3.22 -7.04
N GLY A 145 -4.58 2.48 -6.57
CA GLY A 145 -5.68 3.00 -5.76
C GLY A 145 -5.72 2.44 -4.34
N PHE A 146 -6.83 2.67 -3.65
CA PHE A 146 -7.07 2.28 -2.26
C PHE A 146 -8.23 1.28 -2.17
N ALA A 147 -7.94 0.02 -2.50
CA ALA A 147 -8.94 -1.04 -2.54
C ALA A 147 -9.08 -1.76 -1.19
N GLY A 148 -10.30 -1.85 -0.64
CA GLY A 148 -10.65 -2.67 0.52
C GLY A 148 -11.81 -3.62 0.20
N ARG A 149 -12.01 -4.67 1.00
CA ARG A 149 -13.08 -5.66 0.75
C ARG A 149 -13.90 -5.97 1.99
N LEU A 150 -15.23 -6.07 1.83
CA LEU A 150 -16.14 -6.62 2.84
C LEU A 150 -16.81 -7.90 2.35
N VAL A 151 -16.61 -8.96 3.13
CA VAL A 151 -17.31 -10.23 3.01
C VAL A 151 -17.53 -10.82 4.38
N PHE A 152 -18.72 -11.36 4.59
CA PHE A 152 -19.10 -12.06 5.81
C PHE A 152 -19.94 -13.29 5.43
N PRO A 153 -19.94 -14.34 6.27
CA PRO A 153 -20.76 -15.53 6.01
C PRO A 153 -22.26 -15.26 6.22
N SER A 154 -22.64 -14.13 6.82
CA SER A 154 -24.02 -13.76 7.11
C SER A 154 -24.24 -12.24 6.98
N GLU A 155 -25.49 -11.85 6.75
CA GLU A 155 -25.90 -10.45 6.68
C GLU A 155 -25.65 -9.71 8.00
N ALA A 156 -25.86 -10.39 9.14
CA ALA A 156 -25.56 -9.86 10.46
C ALA A 156 -24.08 -9.44 10.63
N GLY A 157 -23.15 -10.08 9.89
CA GLY A 157 -21.76 -9.67 9.88
C GLY A 157 -21.54 -8.31 9.21
N TYR A 158 -22.27 -8.03 8.11
CA TYR A 158 -22.26 -6.72 7.46
C TYR A 158 -22.85 -5.66 8.38
N GLU A 159 -24.02 -5.93 8.96
CA GLU A 159 -24.68 -5.01 9.89
C GLU A 159 -23.78 -4.68 11.09
N ALA A 160 -23.18 -5.69 11.73
CA ALA A 160 -22.31 -5.49 12.88
C ALA A 160 -21.04 -4.70 12.53
N TYR A 161 -20.46 -4.93 11.34
CA TYR A 161 -19.32 -4.14 10.85
C TYR A 161 -19.71 -2.68 10.61
N VAL A 162 -20.81 -2.45 9.88
CA VAL A 162 -21.31 -1.11 9.54
C VAL A 162 -21.64 -0.32 10.80
N ASP A 163 -22.37 -0.93 11.74
CA ASP A 163 -22.68 -0.33 13.04
C ASP A 163 -21.43 0.02 13.84
N LYS A 164 -20.41 -0.83 13.80
CA LYS A 164 -19.11 -0.57 14.45
C LYS A 164 -18.40 0.63 13.83
N VAL A 165 -18.34 0.73 12.50
CA VAL A 165 -17.73 1.87 11.81
C VAL A 165 -18.47 3.17 12.13
N LEU A 166 -19.80 3.16 12.05
CA LEU A 166 -20.64 4.32 12.38
C LEU A 166 -20.46 4.76 13.83
N ARG A 167 -20.43 3.82 14.77
CA ARG A 167 -20.20 4.11 16.20
C ARG A 167 -18.87 4.82 16.42
N TRP A 168 -17.78 4.30 15.85
CA TRP A 168 -16.46 4.91 15.97
C TRP A 168 -16.33 6.24 15.22
N SER A 169 -17.08 6.43 14.14
CA SER A 169 -17.15 7.71 13.43
C SER A 169 -17.88 8.79 14.23
N ARG A 170 -18.98 8.43 14.92
CA ARG A 170 -19.79 9.37 15.71
C ARG A 170 -19.17 9.69 17.07
N SER A 171 -18.44 8.74 17.64
CA SER A 171 -17.85 8.85 18.98
C SER A 171 -16.43 8.29 18.95
N PRO A 172 -15.46 9.06 18.44
CA PRO A 172 -14.07 8.64 18.43
C PRO A 172 -13.51 8.51 19.85
N SER A 173 -12.39 7.80 19.97
CA SER A 173 -11.62 7.73 21.21
C SER A 173 -11.15 9.11 21.63
N PRO A 174 -11.15 9.45 22.93
CA PRO A 174 -10.64 10.73 23.43
C PRO A 174 -9.11 10.88 23.24
N THR A 175 -8.41 9.82 22.83
CA THR A 175 -6.96 9.84 22.58
C THR A 175 -6.64 10.54 21.25
N GLN A 176 -5.58 11.35 21.25
CA GLN A 176 -5.06 12.01 20.03
C GLN A 176 -4.04 11.15 19.27
N GLN A 177 -3.53 10.09 19.91
CA GLN A 177 -2.52 9.19 19.37
C GLN A 177 -2.94 7.73 19.59
N GLY A 178 -2.65 6.88 18.60
CA GLY A 178 -2.84 5.44 18.69
C GLY A 178 -1.64 4.74 19.32
N ARG A 179 -1.84 3.50 19.77
CA ARG A 179 -0.74 2.60 20.17
C ARG A 179 -0.24 1.80 18.96
N ALA A 180 1.04 1.46 18.96
CA ALA A 180 1.63 0.53 18.01
C ALA A 180 2.12 -0.71 18.76
N MET A 181 1.67 -1.89 18.34
CA MET A 181 2.01 -3.16 18.99
C MET A 181 2.54 -4.14 17.95
N LEU A 182 3.65 -4.81 18.23
CA LEU A 182 4.23 -5.84 17.38
C LEU A 182 4.21 -7.18 18.12
N PHE A 183 3.80 -8.26 17.46
CA PHE A 183 3.73 -9.60 18.05
C PHE A 183 4.30 -10.64 17.09
N THR A 184 5.13 -11.55 17.63
CA THR A 184 5.59 -12.73 16.90
C THR A 184 5.16 -13.99 17.62
N ALA A 185 4.54 -14.94 16.90
CA ALA A 185 4.37 -16.29 17.41
C ALA A 185 5.73 -17.00 17.41
N HIS A 186 6.40 -17.09 18.56
CA HIS A 186 7.69 -17.76 18.69
C HIS A 186 7.52 -19.28 18.81
N ASP A 187 6.97 -19.90 17.76
CA ASP A 187 6.62 -21.33 17.69
C ASP A 187 7.82 -22.28 17.50
N GLY A 188 9.05 -21.76 17.56
CA GLY A 188 10.29 -22.53 17.40
C GLY A 188 10.65 -22.90 15.95
N THR A 189 9.86 -22.47 14.96
CA THR A 189 10.18 -22.74 13.55
C THR A 189 11.25 -21.79 13.00
N ALA A 190 11.95 -22.24 11.95
CA ALA A 190 12.92 -21.40 11.25
C ALA A 190 12.28 -20.15 10.64
N ALA A 191 11.05 -20.26 10.13
CA ALA A 191 10.34 -19.16 9.49
C ALA A 191 10.03 -18.02 10.48
N THR A 192 9.47 -18.32 11.65
CA THR A 192 9.17 -17.31 12.69
C THR A 192 10.45 -16.74 13.30
N THR A 193 11.51 -17.54 13.43
CA THR A 193 12.82 -17.08 13.87
C THR A 193 13.45 -16.09 12.87
N VAL A 194 13.44 -16.42 11.57
CA VAL A 194 13.97 -15.54 10.52
C VAL A 194 13.14 -14.26 10.43
N GLY A 195 11.81 -14.38 10.38
CA GLY A 195 10.92 -13.23 10.33
C GLY A 195 11.08 -12.30 11.54
N TYR A 196 11.28 -12.85 12.74
CA TYR A 196 11.53 -12.03 13.93
C TYR A 196 12.80 -11.17 13.78
N ARG A 197 13.91 -11.81 13.39
CA ARG A 197 15.23 -11.17 13.26
C ARG A 197 15.32 -10.24 12.05
N ALA A 198 14.65 -10.56 10.96
CA ALA A 198 14.75 -9.84 9.70
C ALA A 198 13.70 -8.73 9.53
N LEU A 199 12.55 -8.86 10.21
CA LEU A 199 11.41 -7.96 10.06
C LEU A 199 10.98 -7.34 11.38
N MET A 200 10.56 -8.14 12.35
CA MET A 200 9.83 -7.63 13.53
C MET A 200 10.72 -6.77 14.43
N ALA A 201 11.86 -7.31 14.89
CA ALA A 201 12.78 -6.58 15.76
C ALA A 201 13.38 -5.33 15.08
N PRO A 202 13.88 -5.39 13.84
CA PRO A 202 14.34 -4.17 13.14
C PRO A 202 13.24 -3.14 12.88
N SER A 203 11.98 -3.58 12.69
CA SER A 203 10.86 -2.65 12.53
C SER A 203 10.57 -1.91 13.82
N LEU A 204 10.57 -2.63 14.95
CA LEU A 204 10.40 -2.04 16.27
C LEU A 204 11.51 -1.02 16.57
N GLU A 205 12.77 -1.36 16.31
CA GLU A 205 13.91 -0.46 16.47
C GLU A 205 13.75 0.81 15.60
N SER A 206 13.35 0.64 14.35
CA SER A 206 13.14 1.76 13.43
C SER A 206 12.00 2.67 13.88
N LEU A 207 10.89 2.11 14.37
CA LEU A 207 9.77 2.88 14.90
C LEU A 207 10.16 3.63 16.19
N ARG A 208 10.92 3.00 17.09
CA ARG A 208 11.47 3.66 18.29
C ARG A 208 12.34 4.86 17.92
N LYS A 209 13.25 4.68 16.96
CA LYS A 209 14.09 5.77 16.44
C LYS A 209 13.27 6.91 15.82
N LEU A 210 12.22 6.60 15.07
CA LEU A 210 11.32 7.63 14.53
C LEU A 210 10.57 8.38 15.63
N GLN A 211 10.16 7.70 16.70
CA GLN A 211 9.53 8.31 17.87
C GLN A 211 10.49 9.24 18.60
N GLU A 212 11.74 8.82 18.84
CA GLU A 212 12.80 9.63 19.44
C GLU A 212 13.11 10.90 18.62
N LEU A 213 13.05 10.80 17.29
CA LEU A 213 13.22 11.92 16.37
C LEU A 213 11.96 12.80 16.22
N GLY A 214 10.87 12.51 16.93
CA GLY A 214 9.59 13.22 16.81
C GLY A 214 8.90 13.04 15.45
N SER A 215 9.32 12.05 14.66
CA SER A 215 8.81 11.76 13.31
C SER A 215 7.75 10.65 13.27
N LEU A 216 7.37 10.12 14.44
CA LEU A 216 6.27 9.18 14.62
C LEU A 216 5.39 9.64 15.78
N SER A 217 4.10 9.88 15.50
CA SER A 217 3.10 10.24 16.51
C SER A 217 2.39 8.99 17.03
N ALA A 218 2.93 8.37 18.07
CA ALA A 218 2.37 7.18 18.71
C ALA A 218 2.32 7.37 20.23
N ALA A 219 1.21 6.96 20.86
CA ALA A 219 1.03 7.03 22.30
C ALA A 219 1.97 6.06 23.03
N SER A 220 2.15 4.87 22.46
CA SER A 220 3.12 3.88 22.93
C SER A 220 3.53 2.96 21.78
N LEU A 221 4.70 2.35 21.94
CA LEU A 221 5.24 1.34 21.04
C LEU A 221 5.69 0.14 21.88
N SER A 222 5.04 -1.01 21.70
CA SER A 222 5.33 -2.21 22.47
C SER A 222 5.58 -3.44 21.59
N GLU A 223 6.40 -4.33 22.11
CA GLU A 223 6.52 -5.70 21.66
C GLU A 223 5.69 -6.57 22.60
N LEU A 224 4.77 -7.35 22.03
CA LEU A 224 3.92 -8.26 22.78
C LEU A 224 4.55 -9.64 22.74
N GLY A 225 5.08 -10.07 23.88
CA GLY A 225 5.72 -11.39 24.04
C GLY A 225 7.10 -11.45 23.41
N GLU A 226 8.14 -11.27 24.23
CA GLU A 226 9.52 -11.54 23.84
C GLU A 226 9.72 -13.06 23.62
N PRO A 227 10.77 -13.49 22.88
CA PRO A 227 10.99 -14.91 22.58
C PRO A 227 10.92 -15.87 23.78
N ALA A 228 11.33 -15.40 24.97
CA ALA A 228 11.34 -16.18 26.19
C ALA A 228 10.03 -16.12 27.00
N ASP A 229 9.12 -15.21 26.67
CA ASP A 229 7.96 -14.91 27.50
C ASP A 229 6.74 -14.43 26.69
N TRP A 230 6.23 -15.29 25.81
CA TRP A 230 5.06 -15.04 24.97
C TRP A 230 3.95 -16.08 25.21
N SER A 231 2.68 -15.69 25.05
CA SER A 231 1.54 -16.62 25.08
C SER A 231 0.30 -16.04 24.39
N ALA A 232 -0.64 -16.91 24.01
CA ALA A 232 -1.93 -16.50 23.46
C ALA A 232 -2.69 -15.57 24.42
N GLN A 233 -2.67 -15.90 25.71
CA GLN A 233 -3.37 -15.15 26.76
C GLN A 233 -2.80 -13.74 26.93
N LYS A 234 -1.47 -13.59 26.88
CA LYS A 234 -0.82 -12.27 26.95
C LYS A 234 -1.17 -11.40 25.76
N LEU A 235 -1.15 -11.97 24.56
CA LEU A 235 -1.60 -11.27 23.35
C LEU A 235 -3.05 -10.80 23.51
N LEU A 236 -3.97 -11.69 23.88
CA LEU A 236 -5.40 -11.37 24.03
C LEU A 236 -5.65 -10.31 25.11
N ALA A 237 -4.92 -10.32 26.22
CA ALA A 237 -5.04 -9.32 27.27
C ALA A 237 -4.67 -7.91 26.78
N GLU A 238 -3.57 -7.78 26.03
CA GLU A 238 -3.07 -6.49 25.54
C GLU A 238 -3.94 -5.88 24.43
N VAL A 239 -4.45 -6.73 23.53
CA VAL A 239 -5.29 -6.31 22.40
C VAL A 239 -6.74 -6.05 22.79
N ALA A 240 -7.20 -6.51 23.96
CA ALA A 240 -8.54 -6.24 24.48
C ALA A 240 -8.73 -4.79 24.98
N SER A 241 -7.63 -4.05 25.15
CA SER A 241 -7.68 -2.64 25.60
C SER A 241 -8.50 -1.77 24.63
N PRO A 242 -9.35 -0.86 25.15
CA PRO A 242 -10.23 -0.01 24.35
C PRO A 242 -9.49 1.13 23.62
N GLN A 243 -8.18 1.32 23.87
CA GLN A 243 -7.42 2.35 23.17
C GLN A 243 -7.18 1.95 21.71
N PRO A 244 -7.50 2.80 20.73
CA PRO A 244 -7.23 2.52 19.32
C PRO A 244 -5.76 2.20 19.09
N SER A 245 -5.52 1.07 18.42
CA SER A 245 -4.17 0.52 18.26
C SER A 245 -3.97 -0.06 16.87
N VAL A 246 -2.75 0.05 16.36
CA VAL A 246 -2.26 -0.76 15.24
C VAL A 246 -1.54 -1.96 15.82
N LEU A 247 -1.95 -3.16 15.44
CA LEU A 247 -1.25 -4.39 15.78
C LEU A 247 -0.61 -4.96 14.53
N PHE A 248 0.69 -5.25 14.57
CA PHE A 248 1.37 -6.01 13.54
C PHE A 248 1.77 -7.37 14.08
N THR A 249 1.20 -8.44 13.54
CA THR A 249 1.47 -9.80 13.97
C THR A 249 2.17 -10.60 12.89
N MET A 250 3.10 -11.46 13.28
CA MET A 250 3.74 -12.44 12.40
C MET A 250 3.59 -13.85 12.98
N SER A 251 3.07 -14.77 12.18
CA SER A 251 2.84 -16.18 12.54
C SER A 251 2.70 -17.05 11.29
N HIS A 252 2.55 -18.37 11.45
CA HIS A 252 2.00 -19.18 10.37
C HIS A 252 0.49 -19.05 10.31
N GLY A 253 -0.08 -19.22 9.11
CA GLY A 253 -1.50 -19.49 8.96
C GLY A 253 -1.73 -21.01 8.91
N LEU A 254 -2.84 -21.48 9.47
CA LEU A 254 -3.19 -22.89 9.40
C LEU A 254 -3.38 -23.33 7.94
N GLY A 255 -2.61 -24.35 7.53
CA GLY A 255 -2.80 -25.06 6.27
C GLY A 255 -3.54 -26.38 6.47
N ALA A 256 -3.65 -27.16 5.38
CA ALA A 256 -4.30 -28.46 5.44
C ALA A 256 -3.67 -29.41 6.47
N PRO A 257 -4.49 -30.15 7.25
CA PRO A 257 -4.00 -31.27 8.05
C PRO A 257 -3.26 -32.29 7.19
N ARG A 258 -2.43 -33.15 7.80
CA ARG A 258 -1.67 -34.19 7.05
C ARG A 258 -2.57 -35.16 6.29
N SER A 259 -3.77 -35.43 6.79
CA SER A 259 -4.80 -36.25 6.14
C SER A 259 -5.67 -35.46 5.14
N GLY A 260 -5.38 -34.18 4.93
CA GLY A 260 -6.27 -33.25 4.24
C GLY A 260 -7.43 -32.76 5.11
N TRP A 261 -8.16 -31.79 4.58
CA TRP A 261 -9.42 -31.31 5.17
C TRP A 261 -10.51 -32.38 5.08
N ARG A 262 -11.37 -32.48 6.10
CA ARG A 262 -12.52 -33.42 6.08
C ARG A 262 -13.64 -32.94 5.17
N SER A 263 -13.75 -31.63 4.98
CA SER A 263 -14.73 -30.99 4.09
C SER A 263 -14.23 -29.62 3.64
N VAL A 264 -14.87 -29.10 2.58
CA VAL A 264 -14.65 -27.71 2.10
C VAL A 264 -15.03 -26.69 3.17
N ASP A 265 -16.06 -26.97 3.97
CA ASP A 265 -16.47 -26.07 5.06
C ASP A 265 -15.43 -26.02 6.18
N GLU A 266 -14.79 -27.15 6.51
CA GLU A 266 -13.68 -27.15 7.47
C GLU A 266 -12.50 -26.32 6.96
N GLN A 267 -12.15 -26.47 5.68
CA GLN A 267 -11.11 -25.66 5.04
C GLN A 267 -11.43 -24.16 5.16
N ARG A 268 -12.64 -23.75 4.75
CA ARG A 268 -13.05 -22.34 4.79
C ARG A 268 -13.07 -21.77 6.19
N ALA A 269 -13.47 -22.57 7.18
CA ALA A 269 -13.55 -22.13 8.57
C ALA A 269 -12.18 -21.99 9.25
N ARG A 270 -11.15 -22.73 8.80
CA ARG A 270 -9.88 -22.88 9.54
C ARG A 270 -8.64 -22.43 8.78
N GLN A 271 -8.61 -22.51 7.46
CA GLN A 271 -7.43 -22.15 6.68
C GLN A 271 -7.10 -20.66 6.84
N GLY A 272 -5.83 -20.37 7.11
CA GLY A 272 -5.35 -19.01 7.37
C GLY A 272 -5.54 -18.51 8.80
N ALA A 273 -6.13 -19.31 9.70
CA ALA A 273 -6.18 -18.95 11.12
C ALA A 273 -4.77 -18.81 11.72
N MET A 274 -4.57 -17.92 12.70
CA MET A 274 -3.26 -17.65 13.29
C MET A 274 -2.78 -18.85 14.11
N SER A 275 -1.69 -19.47 13.68
CA SER A 275 -1.02 -20.53 14.44
C SER A 275 -0.14 -19.92 15.52
N LEU A 276 -0.33 -20.38 16.75
CA LEU A 276 0.53 -20.10 17.90
C LEU A 276 1.35 -21.35 18.28
N GLY A 277 1.59 -22.25 17.32
CA GLY A 277 2.38 -23.46 17.54
C GLY A 277 1.77 -24.35 18.63
N VAL A 278 2.54 -24.61 19.69
CA VAL A 278 2.10 -25.45 20.81
C VAL A 278 1.00 -24.81 21.65
N GLU A 279 0.86 -23.49 21.63
CA GLU A 279 -0.21 -22.74 22.31
C GLU A 279 -1.56 -22.85 21.59
N GLY A 280 -1.61 -23.55 20.45
CA GLY A 280 -2.81 -23.75 19.64
C GLY A 280 -2.95 -22.72 18.53
N ALA A 281 -4.15 -22.21 18.30
CA ALA A 281 -4.44 -21.26 17.24
C ALA A 281 -5.53 -20.26 17.67
N LEU A 282 -5.46 -19.03 17.15
CA LEU A 282 -6.57 -18.09 17.20
C LEU A 282 -7.37 -18.22 15.91
N ASP A 283 -8.58 -18.73 16.03
CA ASP A 283 -9.49 -18.96 14.91
C ASP A 283 -10.72 -18.04 14.94
N ALA A 284 -11.51 -18.11 13.88
CA ALA A 284 -12.71 -17.31 13.71
C ALA A 284 -13.70 -17.46 14.89
N SER A 285 -13.84 -18.69 15.40
CA SER A 285 -14.76 -18.96 16.51
C SER A 285 -14.30 -18.28 17.81
N THR A 286 -12.99 -18.24 18.05
CA THR A 286 -12.39 -17.61 19.23
C THR A 286 -12.52 -16.09 19.20
N LEU A 287 -12.30 -15.46 18.04
CA LEU A 287 -12.30 -14.00 17.91
C LEU A 287 -13.65 -13.39 17.51
N ALA A 288 -14.68 -14.19 17.23
CA ALA A 288 -16.02 -13.68 16.93
C ALA A 288 -16.63 -12.88 18.09
N SER A 289 -16.32 -13.25 19.33
CA SER A 289 -16.88 -12.62 20.54
C SER A 289 -15.84 -12.13 21.56
N THR A 290 -14.56 -12.45 21.38
CA THR A 290 -13.49 -11.98 22.27
C THR A 290 -13.09 -10.55 21.88
N PRO A 291 -12.99 -9.57 22.81
CA PRO A 291 -12.48 -8.24 22.49
C PRO A 291 -11.11 -8.32 21.81
N PHE A 292 -10.96 -7.70 20.65
CA PHE A 292 -9.73 -7.78 19.87
C PHE A 292 -9.54 -6.51 19.05
N LEU A 293 -8.66 -5.62 19.52
CA LEU A 293 -8.40 -4.30 18.92
C LEU A 293 -9.67 -3.46 18.67
N PRO A 294 -10.48 -3.13 19.70
CA PRO A 294 -11.63 -2.26 19.54
C PRO A 294 -11.26 -0.96 18.80
N GLY A 295 -11.80 -0.76 17.59
CA GLY A 295 -11.52 0.44 16.79
C GLY A 295 -10.11 0.49 16.18
N GLY A 296 -9.31 -0.57 16.33
CA GLY A 296 -7.94 -0.64 15.85
C GLY A 296 -7.81 -1.07 14.39
N ILE A 297 -6.57 -1.28 13.96
CA ILE A 297 -6.23 -1.84 12.65
C ILE A 297 -5.24 -2.98 12.85
N TRP A 298 -5.47 -4.10 12.19
CA TRP A 298 -4.62 -5.28 12.32
C TRP A 298 -3.85 -5.56 11.03
N PHE A 299 -2.52 -5.55 11.10
CA PHE A 299 -1.67 -6.08 10.07
C PHE A 299 -1.26 -7.52 10.41
N PHE A 300 -1.76 -8.48 9.64
CA PHE A 300 -1.62 -9.91 9.86
C PHE A 300 -0.73 -10.56 8.79
N LEU A 301 0.54 -10.79 9.13
CA LEU A 301 1.47 -11.54 8.29
C LEU A 301 1.40 -13.04 8.60
N ALA A 302 0.69 -13.77 7.75
CA ALA A 302 0.57 -15.23 7.76
C ALA A 302 0.07 -15.74 6.41
N CYS A 303 0.49 -16.95 6.01
CA CYS A 303 -0.05 -17.61 4.82
C CYS A 303 -1.58 -17.74 4.93
N PHE A 304 -2.29 -17.42 3.85
CA PHE A 304 -3.74 -17.44 3.73
C PHE A 304 -4.47 -16.54 4.74
N GLY A 305 -3.77 -15.62 5.42
CA GLY A 305 -4.35 -14.78 6.48
C GLY A 305 -5.46 -13.85 6.01
N ALA A 306 -5.45 -13.42 4.74
CA ALA A 306 -6.56 -12.73 4.09
C ALA A 306 -7.46 -13.68 3.27
N GLY A 307 -6.94 -14.82 2.81
CA GLY A 307 -7.73 -15.81 2.10
C GLY A 307 -6.94 -16.75 1.21
N THR A 308 -7.68 -17.59 0.50
CA THR A 308 -7.14 -18.64 -0.39
C THR A 308 -7.61 -18.39 -1.82
N PRO A 309 -6.71 -18.14 -2.78
CA PRO A 309 -7.08 -17.93 -4.17
C PRO A 309 -7.40 -19.25 -4.88
N ALA A 310 -7.96 -19.17 -6.09
CA ALA A 310 -8.26 -20.37 -6.89
C ALA A 310 -6.98 -21.00 -7.45
N ARG A 311 -5.96 -20.19 -7.69
CA ARG A 311 -4.66 -20.58 -8.23
C ARG A 311 -3.56 -19.83 -7.49
N SER A 312 -2.45 -20.49 -7.24
CA SER A 312 -1.29 -19.84 -6.63
C SER A 312 -0.43 -19.13 -7.68
N ALA A 313 -0.19 -17.84 -7.49
CA ALA A 313 0.68 -17.05 -8.35
C ALA A 313 2.17 -17.45 -8.23
N TYR A 314 2.52 -18.18 -7.16
CA TYR A 314 3.88 -18.66 -6.90
C TYR A 314 4.23 -19.93 -7.68
N TYR A 315 3.25 -20.73 -8.09
CA TYR A 315 3.49 -22.05 -8.68
C TYR A 315 4.42 -22.03 -9.91
N PRO A 316 4.24 -21.15 -10.91
CA PRO A 316 5.14 -21.10 -12.06
C PRO A 316 6.59 -20.75 -11.68
N TRP A 317 6.76 -19.81 -10.75
CA TRP A 317 8.07 -19.30 -10.37
C TRP A 317 8.82 -20.25 -9.43
N LEU A 318 8.11 -20.93 -8.52
CA LEU A 318 8.68 -22.03 -7.74
C LEU A 318 9.06 -23.22 -8.61
N SER A 319 8.28 -23.50 -9.67
CA SER A 319 8.64 -24.51 -10.68
C SER A 319 9.95 -24.14 -11.37
N ARG A 320 10.10 -22.88 -11.77
CA ARG A 320 11.33 -22.38 -12.38
C ARG A 320 12.53 -22.45 -11.43
N LEU A 321 12.36 -22.03 -10.18
CA LEU A 321 13.40 -22.11 -9.16
C LEU A 321 13.83 -23.56 -8.88
N ARG A 322 12.90 -24.52 -8.96
CA ARG A 322 13.22 -25.95 -8.85
C ARG A 322 14.06 -26.44 -10.01
N GLU A 323 13.71 -26.06 -11.26
CA GLU A 323 14.48 -26.43 -12.46
C GLU A 323 15.95 -25.99 -12.39
N VAL A 324 16.20 -24.81 -11.81
CA VAL A 324 17.56 -24.27 -11.63
C VAL A 324 18.20 -24.65 -10.29
N GLY A 325 17.60 -25.58 -9.54
CA GLY A 325 18.17 -26.12 -8.30
C GLY A 325 18.11 -25.18 -7.08
N GLN A 326 17.36 -24.08 -7.14
CA GLN A 326 17.25 -23.08 -6.07
C GLN A 326 15.99 -23.25 -5.21
N TYR A 327 15.16 -24.26 -5.48
CA TYR A 327 14.05 -24.66 -4.62
C TYR A 327 13.97 -26.19 -4.46
N PRO A 328 14.33 -26.75 -3.29
CA PRO A 328 14.28 -28.20 -3.05
C PRO A 328 12.89 -28.69 -2.59
N GLY A 329 11.90 -27.81 -2.47
CA GLY A 329 10.60 -28.14 -1.91
C GLY A 329 9.67 -28.91 -2.86
N ARG A 330 8.60 -29.46 -2.30
CA ARG A 330 7.58 -30.24 -3.02
C ARG A 330 6.40 -29.35 -3.41
N LEU A 331 6.26 -29.05 -4.70
CA LEU A 331 5.19 -28.18 -5.22
C LEU A 331 3.78 -28.76 -4.99
N GLU A 332 3.66 -30.08 -4.88
CA GLU A 332 2.39 -30.77 -4.66
C GLU A 332 1.74 -30.34 -3.33
N ARG A 333 2.56 -29.97 -2.34
CA ARG A 333 2.06 -29.47 -1.05
C ARG A 333 1.44 -28.08 -1.15
N LEU A 334 1.92 -27.24 -2.07
CA LEU A 334 1.31 -25.94 -2.36
C LEU A 334 -0.07 -26.14 -2.99
N LEU A 335 -0.15 -27.01 -4.00
CA LEU A 335 -1.41 -27.31 -4.67
C LEU A 335 -2.45 -27.93 -3.73
N ALA A 336 -2.03 -28.76 -2.78
CA ALA A 336 -2.91 -29.37 -1.79
C ALA A 336 -3.57 -28.38 -0.82
N ALA A 337 -3.06 -27.14 -0.73
CA ALA A 337 -3.63 -26.08 0.09
C ALA A 337 -4.67 -25.23 -0.67
N LEU A 338 -4.76 -25.36 -1.99
CA LEU A 338 -5.69 -24.59 -2.83
C LEU A 338 -7.05 -25.31 -2.95
N PRO A 339 -8.13 -24.58 -3.30
CA PRO A 339 -9.40 -25.20 -3.68
C PRO A 339 -9.20 -26.16 -4.86
N ARG A 340 -9.91 -27.28 -4.85
CA ARG A 340 -9.94 -28.23 -5.97
C ARG A 340 -10.77 -27.68 -7.13
N GLU A 341 -10.68 -28.34 -8.28
CA GLU A 341 -11.54 -28.02 -9.41
C GLU A 341 -13.03 -28.10 -9.00
N GLY A 342 -13.78 -27.04 -9.31
CA GLY A 342 -15.19 -26.89 -8.90
C GLY A 342 -15.40 -26.33 -7.49
N GLU A 343 -14.36 -26.20 -6.67
CA GLU A 343 -14.41 -25.49 -5.39
C GLU A 343 -14.05 -24.01 -5.60
N ARG A 344 -14.69 -23.12 -4.84
CA ARG A 344 -14.46 -21.68 -4.96
C ARG A 344 -13.30 -21.17 -4.08
N PRO A 345 -12.57 -20.14 -4.54
CA PRO A 345 -11.69 -19.35 -3.67
C PRO A 345 -12.51 -18.63 -2.59
N PHE A 346 -11.84 -18.22 -1.51
CA PHE A 346 -12.51 -17.61 -0.37
C PHE A 346 -11.60 -16.68 0.45
N VAL A 347 -12.16 -15.62 1.00
CA VAL A 347 -11.56 -14.82 2.06
C VAL A 347 -11.52 -15.65 3.35
N ALA A 348 -10.43 -15.55 4.13
CA ALA A 348 -10.26 -16.35 5.33
C ALA A 348 -11.31 -16.03 6.41
N ALA A 349 -11.77 -17.03 7.17
CA ALA A 349 -12.81 -16.83 8.18
C ALA A 349 -12.37 -15.95 9.37
N LEU A 350 -11.09 -16.00 9.75
CA LEU A 350 -10.55 -15.23 10.89
C LEU A 350 -10.72 -13.71 10.74
N PRO A 351 -10.25 -13.07 9.64
CA PRO A 351 -10.47 -11.63 9.46
C PRO A 351 -11.96 -11.27 9.31
N GLN A 352 -12.78 -12.13 8.72
CA GLN A 352 -14.24 -11.89 8.65
C GLN A 352 -14.86 -11.86 10.06
N ALA A 353 -14.53 -12.82 10.91
CA ALA A 353 -15.06 -12.89 12.27
C ALA A 353 -14.62 -11.69 13.11
N VAL A 354 -13.35 -11.29 13.04
CA VAL A 354 -12.84 -10.15 13.82
C VAL A 354 -13.39 -8.82 13.29
N LEU A 355 -13.62 -8.69 11.98
CA LEU A 355 -14.29 -7.51 11.41
C LEU A 355 -15.78 -7.47 11.77
N ALA A 356 -16.48 -8.60 11.88
CA ALA A 356 -17.86 -8.63 12.34
C ALA A 356 -18.00 -8.39 13.85
N ASN A 357 -16.97 -8.71 14.63
CA ASN A 357 -16.98 -8.53 16.08
C ASN A 357 -17.15 -7.04 16.45
N PRO A 358 -18.18 -6.66 17.24
CA PRO A 358 -18.40 -5.27 17.67
C PRO A 358 -17.22 -4.66 18.46
N GLN A 359 -16.41 -5.48 19.13
CA GLN A 359 -15.18 -5.09 19.83
C GLN A 359 -13.92 -5.45 19.04
N GLY A 360 -14.07 -5.62 17.72
CA GLY A 360 -13.02 -5.91 16.76
C GLY A 360 -12.36 -4.65 16.14
N PRO A 361 -11.37 -4.84 15.24
CA PRO A 361 -10.75 -3.77 14.47
C PRO A 361 -11.70 -3.23 13.39
N LEU A 362 -11.34 -2.09 12.81
CA LEU A 362 -12.03 -1.47 11.67
C LEU A 362 -11.49 -1.98 10.32
N ALA A 363 -10.26 -2.46 10.30
CA ALA A 363 -9.59 -2.96 9.11
C ALA A 363 -8.57 -4.05 9.46
N VAL A 364 -8.38 -4.98 8.54
CA VAL A 364 -7.33 -6.01 8.57
C VAL A 364 -6.56 -5.96 7.27
N VAL A 365 -5.24 -5.76 7.33
CA VAL A 365 -4.33 -6.03 6.20
C VAL A 365 -3.81 -7.44 6.39
N GLY A 366 -4.06 -8.33 5.43
CA GLY A 366 -3.61 -9.72 5.50
C GLY A 366 -3.03 -10.19 4.17
N HIS A 367 -2.47 -11.39 4.15
CA HIS A 367 -1.86 -11.96 2.94
C HIS A 367 -2.76 -13.04 2.31
N VAL A 368 -3.04 -12.93 1.01
CA VAL A 368 -3.72 -13.96 0.23
C VAL A 368 -2.69 -14.92 -0.37
N ASP A 369 -2.98 -16.22 -0.34
CA ASP A 369 -2.06 -17.29 -0.76
C ASP A 369 -0.88 -17.47 0.24
N LEU A 370 0.28 -17.91 -0.22
CA LEU A 370 1.46 -18.10 0.61
C LEU A 370 2.16 -16.79 0.95
N ALA A 371 2.41 -16.55 2.25
CA ALA A 371 3.27 -15.45 2.69
C ALA A 371 4.73 -15.92 2.77
N TRP A 372 5.58 -15.41 1.90
CA TRP A 372 7.01 -15.71 1.91
C TRP A 372 7.80 -14.60 2.58
N THR A 373 9.11 -14.81 2.72
CA THR A 373 10.00 -13.78 3.26
C THR A 373 10.42 -12.73 2.23
N TYR A 374 10.06 -12.90 0.94
CA TYR A 374 10.50 -12.01 -0.14
C TYR A 374 10.10 -10.55 0.11
N SER A 375 8.88 -10.32 0.59
CA SER A 375 8.37 -8.99 0.93
C SER A 375 9.27 -8.23 1.90
N PHE A 376 10.11 -8.89 2.71
CA PHE A 376 11.07 -8.26 3.62
C PHE A 376 12.51 -8.80 3.51
N GLN A 377 12.83 -9.60 2.50
CA GLN A 377 14.18 -10.10 2.21
C GLN A 377 14.44 -10.08 0.72
N ASP A 378 15.51 -9.41 0.30
CA ASP A 378 16.02 -9.53 -1.06
C ASP A 378 16.78 -10.86 -1.15
N LEU A 379 16.31 -11.76 -2.02
CA LEU A 379 16.97 -13.02 -2.34
C LEU A 379 17.62 -12.87 -3.72
N GLY A 380 18.95 -12.92 -3.77
CA GLY A 380 19.75 -12.62 -4.97
C GLY A 380 21.25 -12.53 -4.63
N ARG A 381 22.05 -11.87 -5.49
CA ARG A 381 23.53 -11.80 -5.35
C ARG A 381 24.01 -11.22 -4.02
N ALA A 382 23.21 -10.38 -3.36
CA ALA A 382 23.46 -9.89 -2.01
C ALA A 382 22.18 -9.98 -1.17
N ALA A 383 22.05 -11.04 -0.38
CA ALA A 383 20.91 -11.21 0.52
C ALA A 383 20.84 -10.06 1.54
N ARG A 384 19.70 -9.37 1.61
CA ARG A 384 19.51 -8.21 2.49
C ARG A 384 18.12 -8.21 3.11
N ASN A 385 18.04 -7.93 4.40
CA ASN A 385 16.77 -7.69 5.08
C ASN A 385 16.22 -6.29 4.73
N ARG A 386 14.93 -6.20 4.48
CA ARG A 386 14.19 -4.99 4.05
C ARG A 386 12.95 -4.73 4.93
N PRO A 387 13.10 -4.63 6.27
CA PRO A 387 11.98 -4.28 7.16
C PRO A 387 11.35 -2.93 6.79
N SER A 388 12.12 -2.03 6.17
CA SER A 388 11.66 -0.71 5.72
C SER A 388 10.48 -0.75 4.76
N ARG A 389 10.23 -1.88 4.08
CA ARG A 389 9.05 -2.04 3.22
C ARG A 389 7.73 -1.93 3.98
N PHE A 390 7.73 -2.37 5.24
CA PHE A 390 6.54 -2.41 6.09
C PHE A 390 6.40 -1.12 6.92
N LEU A 391 7.48 -0.38 7.13
CA LEU A 391 7.49 0.81 7.99
C LEU A 391 6.57 1.92 7.48
N GLY A 392 6.50 2.14 6.16
CA GLY A 392 5.62 3.14 5.57
C GLY A 392 4.15 2.89 5.89
N LEU A 393 3.72 1.62 5.79
CA LEU A 393 2.39 1.19 6.17
C LEU A 393 2.16 1.40 7.68
N LEU A 394 3.04 0.86 8.53
CA LEU A 394 2.88 0.94 9.99
C LEU A 394 2.77 2.39 10.48
N ARG A 395 3.66 3.26 10.00
CA ARG A 395 3.65 4.69 10.32
C ARG A 395 2.35 5.35 9.90
N THR A 396 1.93 5.13 8.65
CA THR A 396 0.69 5.71 8.10
C THR A 396 -0.53 5.33 8.95
N LEU A 397 -0.65 4.06 9.33
CA LEU A 397 -1.77 3.59 10.15
C LEU A 397 -1.74 4.16 11.58
N VAL A 398 -0.56 4.19 12.21
CA VAL A 398 -0.39 4.66 13.61
C VAL A 398 -0.67 6.16 13.72
N GLU A 399 -0.30 6.94 12.71
CA GLU A 399 -0.61 8.37 12.60
C GLU A 399 -2.09 8.66 12.32
N GLY A 400 -2.94 7.62 12.29
CA GLY A 400 -4.39 7.76 12.12
C GLY A 400 -4.80 8.10 10.68
N ARG A 401 -3.94 7.82 9.68
CA ARG A 401 -4.32 7.93 8.27
C ARG A 401 -5.17 6.73 7.86
N ARG A 402 -5.89 6.87 6.75
CA ARG A 402 -6.82 5.85 6.23
C ARG A 402 -6.09 4.57 5.84
N ALA A 403 -6.73 3.43 6.08
CA ALA A 403 -6.16 2.11 5.91
C ALA A 403 -5.71 1.84 4.46
N GLY A 404 -6.49 2.30 3.48
CA GLY A 404 -6.15 2.22 2.07
C GLY A 404 -4.86 2.97 1.71
N ALA A 405 -4.71 4.21 2.20
CA ALA A 405 -3.46 4.97 2.06
C ALA A 405 -2.28 4.31 2.81
N GLY A 406 -2.56 3.59 3.90
CA GLY A 406 -1.56 2.76 4.59
C GLY A 406 -1.06 1.61 3.71
N LEU A 407 -1.97 0.88 3.06
CA LEU A 407 -1.60 -0.22 2.17
C LEU A 407 -0.85 0.27 0.92
N SER A 408 -1.23 1.42 0.34
CA SER A 408 -0.55 1.96 -0.83
C SER A 408 0.94 2.27 -0.59
N ALA A 409 1.32 2.61 0.65
CA ALA A 409 2.72 2.80 1.04
C ALA A 409 3.56 1.53 0.86
N LEU A 410 2.95 0.34 1.03
CA LEU A 410 3.56 -0.95 0.72
C LEU A 410 3.51 -1.25 -0.80
N MET A 411 2.42 -0.90 -1.47
CA MET A 411 2.25 -1.13 -2.92
C MET A 411 3.25 -0.36 -3.79
N ARG A 412 3.88 0.72 -3.27
CA ARG A 412 5.01 1.36 -3.95
C ARG A 412 6.13 0.36 -4.29
N PHE A 413 6.45 -0.56 -3.38
CA PHE A 413 7.50 -1.57 -3.61
C PHE A 413 7.08 -2.63 -4.62
N PHE A 414 5.78 -2.89 -4.74
CA PHE A 414 5.23 -3.74 -5.80
C PHE A 414 5.46 -3.09 -7.18
N ASN A 415 5.23 -1.78 -7.28
CA ASN A 415 5.48 -1.03 -8.51
C ASN A 415 6.98 -0.97 -8.85
N GLU A 416 7.85 -0.82 -7.85
CA GLU A 416 9.31 -0.93 -8.01
C GLU A 416 9.71 -2.31 -8.58
N ALA A 417 9.17 -3.41 -8.03
CA ALA A 417 9.43 -4.76 -8.53
C ALA A 417 8.91 -4.97 -9.97
N ASN A 418 7.76 -4.41 -10.33
CA ASN A 418 7.26 -4.44 -11.72
C ASN A 418 8.19 -3.68 -12.66
N THR A 419 8.73 -2.52 -12.23
CA THR A 419 9.65 -1.71 -13.04
C THR A 419 10.96 -2.44 -13.30
N GLU A 420 11.48 -3.12 -12.27
CA GLU A 420 12.67 -3.94 -12.40
C GLU A 420 12.41 -5.14 -13.34
N LEU A 421 11.25 -5.81 -13.22
CA LEU A 421 10.87 -6.90 -14.12
C LEU A 421 10.79 -6.45 -15.59
N THR A 422 10.12 -5.34 -15.88
CA THR A 422 10.00 -4.84 -17.26
C THR A 422 11.36 -4.44 -17.82
N THR A 423 12.22 -3.84 -17.01
CA THR A 423 13.61 -3.51 -17.39
C THR A 423 14.41 -4.76 -17.77
N LEU A 424 14.23 -5.88 -17.06
CA LEU A 424 14.88 -7.14 -17.43
C LEU A 424 14.41 -7.65 -18.79
N TYR A 425 13.12 -7.53 -19.11
CA TYR A 425 12.59 -7.92 -20.42
C TYR A 425 13.12 -7.02 -21.55
N ASP A 426 13.26 -5.72 -21.31
CA ASP A 426 13.85 -4.79 -22.28
C ASP A 426 15.31 -5.12 -22.58
N TYR A 427 16.10 -5.51 -21.57
CA TYR A 427 17.47 -5.96 -21.77
C TYR A 427 17.58 -7.28 -22.53
N GLU A 428 16.68 -8.23 -22.26
CA GLU A 428 16.61 -9.50 -22.98
C GLU A 428 16.33 -9.26 -24.48
N GLU A 429 15.35 -8.42 -24.80
CA GLU A 429 15.01 -8.09 -26.18
C GLU A 429 16.12 -7.30 -26.89
N SER A 430 16.74 -6.34 -26.19
CA SER A 430 17.87 -5.57 -26.72
C SER A 430 19.10 -6.45 -27.00
N ALA A 431 19.37 -7.44 -26.15
CA ALA A 431 20.44 -8.40 -26.38
C ALA A 431 20.13 -9.31 -27.58
N ARG A 432 18.88 -9.79 -27.67
CA ARG A 432 18.39 -10.62 -28.78
C ARG A 432 18.57 -9.91 -30.13
N LEU A 433 18.14 -8.65 -30.23
CA LEU A 433 18.27 -7.85 -31.46
C LEU A 433 19.74 -7.56 -31.82
N ALA A 434 20.60 -7.38 -30.81
CA ALA A 434 22.03 -7.20 -31.00
C ALA A 434 22.82 -8.50 -31.26
N GLY A 435 22.15 -9.66 -31.30
CA GLY A 435 22.79 -10.97 -31.44
C GLY A 435 23.72 -11.32 -30.27
N ARG A 436 23.47 -10.76 -29.08
CA ARG A 436 24.24 -11.02 -27.85
C ARG A 436 23.56 -12.08 -26.99
N ASP A 437 24.33 -12.73 -26.13
CA ASP A 437 23.80 -13.66 -25.13
C ASP A 437 22.82 -12.94 -24.20
N ASN A 438 21.81 -13.69 -23.72
CA ASN A 438 20.82 -13.17 -22.77
C ASN A 438 21.51 -12.75 -21.46
N PRO A 439 21.52 -11.46 -21.10
CA PRO A 439 22.22 -10.98 -19.92
C PRO A 439 21.47 -11.27 -18.62
N VAL A 440 20.21 -11.72 -18.69
CA VAL A 440 19.32 -11.90 -17.54
C VAL A 440 19.44 -13.32 -16.97
N ASP A 441 19.82 -13.42 -15.70
CA ASP A 441 19.78 -14.69 -14.98
C ASP A 441 18.33 -15.11 -14.72
N SER A 442 17.97 -16.30 -15.20
CA SER A 442 16.61 -16.84 -15.04
C SER A 442 16.22 -17.08 -13.58
N ALA A 443 17.19 -17.34 -12.69
CA ALA A 443 16.93 -17.49 -11.26
C ALA A 443 16.66 -16.14 -10.58
N GLU A 444 17.45 -15.13 -10.93
CA GLU A 444 17.26 -13.74 -10.46
C GLU A 444 15.87 -13.22 -10.86
N ARG A 445 15.48 -13.41 -12.12
CA ARG A 445 14.13 -13.08 -12.58
C ARG A 445 13.04 -13.83 -11.81
N ALA A 446 13.23 -15.12 -11.52
CA ALA A 446 12.25 -15.89 -10.76
C ALA A 446 12.12 -15.40 -9.31
N HIS A 447 13.22 -15.04 -8.65
CA HIS A 447 13.19 -14.42 -7.32
C HIS A 447 12.48 -13.06 -7.33
N LEU A 448 12.71 -12.24 -8.35
CA LEU A 448 12.04 -10.95 -8.49
C LEU A 448 10.52 -11.11 -8.72
N TRP A 449 10.12 -12.11 -9.52
CA TRP A 449 8.70 -12.47 -9.63
C TRP A 449 8.11 -12.94 -8.29
N MET A 450 8.83 -13.74 -7.51
CA MET A 450 8.39 -14.14 -6.17
C MET A 450 8.19 -12.92 -5.26
N LEU A 451 9.12 -11.93 -5.28
CA LEU A 451 8.96 -10.66 -4.57
C LEU A 451 7.72 -9.90 -5.01
N ARG A 452 7.53 -9.74 -6.32
CA ARG A 452 6.34 -9.09 -6.88
C ARG A 452 5.06 -9.77 -6.41
N GLN A 453 4.99 -11.11 -6.44
CA GLN A 453 3.82 -11.84 -5.97
C GLN A 453 3.58 -11.64 -4.48
N ASP A 454 4.64 -11.70 -3.69
CA ASP A 454 4.57 -11.54 -2.23
C ASP A 454 4.06 -10.17 -1.81
N LEU A 455 4.49 -9.10 -2.49
CA LEU A 455 3.97 -7.76 -2.25
C LEU A 455 2.52 -7.61 -2.72
N SER A 456 2.16 -8.15 -3.89
CA SER A 456 0.77 -8.08 -4.40
C SER A 456 -0.22 -8.92 -3.60
N GLY A 457 0.28 -9.85 -2.77
CA GLY A 457 -0.54 -10.71 -1.92
C GLY A 457 -1.14 -10.00 -0.70
N TYR A 458 -0.69 -8.79 -0.36
CA TYR A 458 -1.31 -8.05 0.74
C TYR A 458 -2.63 -7.41 0.31
N LEU A 459 -3.72 -7.80 0.98
CA LEU A 459 -5.06 -7.28 0.77
C LEU A 459 -5.55 -6.55 2.01
N LEU A 460 -6.33 -5.48 1.78
CA LEU A 460 -7.08 -4.81 2.83
C LEU A 460 -8.51 -5.37 2.89
N LEU A 461 -8.89 -5.83 4.07
CA LEU A 461 -10.24 -6.27 4.44
C LEU A 461 -10.85 -5.23 5.38
N GLY A 462 -12.06 -4.79 5.10
CA GLY A 462 -12.68 -3.61 5.68
C GLY A 462 -12.89 -2.49 4.65
N ASP A 463 -13.53 -1.41 5.10
CA ASP A 463 -13.64 -0.16 4.37
C ASP A 463 -12.24 0.48 4.20
N PRO A 464 -11.78 0.74 2.97
CA PRO A 464 -10.45 1.33 2.75
C PRO A 464 -10.31 2.74 3.32
N ALA A 465 -11.43 3.44 3.55
CA ALA A 465 -11.43 4.75 4.19
C ALA A 465 -11.44 4.67 5.73
N ALA A 466 -11.54 3.49 6.34
CA ALA A 466 -11.42 3.37 7.79
C ALA A 466 -10.04 3.85 8.29
N ARG A 467 -10.01 4.46 9.48
CA ARG A 467 -8.79 4.94 10.16
C ARG A 467 -8.94 4.77 11.66
N LEU A 468 -7.84 4.87 12.41
CA LEU A 468 -7.94 4.89 13.87
C LEU A 468 -8.88 6.03 14.31
N PRO A 469 -9.87 5.77 15.18
CA PRO A 469 -10.84 6.76 15.64
C PRO A 469 -10.21 7.62 16.74
N LEU A 470 -9.21 8.43 16.36
CA LEU A 470 -8.52 9.36 17.25
C LEU A 470 -9.25 10.71 17.24
N THR A 471 -9.27 11.40 18.37
CA THR A 471 -9.68 12.80 18.40
C THR A 471 -8.61 13.61 17.68
N GLN A 472 -8.96 14.29 16.60
CA GLN A 472 -8.02 15.22 15.96
C GLN A 472 -7.72 16.34 16.95
N ALA A 473 -6.44 16.61 17.22
CA ALA A 473 -6.07 17.87 17.85
C ALA A 473 -6.62 18.99 16.96
N GLU A 474 -7.32 19.97 17.54
CA GLU A 474 -7.80 21.14 16.82
C GLU A 474 -6.62 21.89 16.19
N ALA A 475 -6.21 21.48 15.00
CA ALA A 475 -5.31 22.25 14.15
C ALA A 475 -6.17 23.34 13.50
N SER A 476 -6.32 24.45 14.22
CA SER A 476 -6.68 25.78 13.71
C SER A 476 -7.81 25.82 12.67
N ALA A 477 -9.04 25.55 13.12
CA ALA A 477 -10.27 25.89 12.40
C ALA A 477 -10.56 27.41 12.37
N SER A 478 -9.54 28.27 12.37
CA SER A 478 -9.68 29.75 12.40
C SER A 478 -8.99 30.48 11.24
N LEU A 479 -8.77 29.82 10.10
CA LEU A 479 -8.30 30.49 8.87
C LEU A 479 -9.13 30.17 7.61
N ALA A 480 -10.24 29.44 7.74
CA ALA A 480 -11.07 29.01 6.59
C ALA A 480 -12.46 29.68 6.54
N LEU A 481 -12.58 30.90 7.06
CA LEU A 481 -13.74 31.75 6.79
C LEU A 481 -13.27 33.15 6.45
N GLN A 482 -13.83 33.68 5.36
CA GLN A 482 -13.49 34.92 4.64
C GLN A 482 -12.42 34.64 3.55
N VAL A 483 -12.71 34.63 2.25
CA VAL A 483 -13.50 35.60 1.48
C VAL A 483 -13.98 34.95 0.16
N ARG A 484 -15.26 35.12 -0.17
CA ARG A 484 -15.74 35.41 -1.54
C ARG A 484 -16.27 36.87 -1.48
N PRO A 485 -16.18 37.72 -2.54
CA PRO A 485 -16.64 37.36 -3.89
C PRO A 485 -15.91 38.02 -5.11
N SER A 486 -16.41 37.58 -6.28
CA SER A 486 -16.58 38.27 -7.57
C SER A 486 -15.37 38.52 -8.49
N LEU A 487 -15.41 37.80 -9.62
CA LEU A 487 -14.75 38.10 -10.88
C LEU A 487 -15.43 39.29 -11.58
N SER A 488 -14.64 40.29 -12.00
CA SER A 488 -14.99 41.26 -13.04
C SER A 488 -13.73 41.62 -13.84
N VAL A 489 -13.89 41.78 -15.14
CA VAL A 489 -12.85 41.78 -16.18
C VAL A 489 -12.37 43.20 -16.55
N ALA A 490 -11.04 43.41 -16.52
CA ALA A 490 -10.13 44.29 -17.32
C ALA A 490 -10.43 45.82 -17.51
N PRO A 491 -9.49 46.69 -17.98
CA PRO A 491 -8.10 46.47 -18.45
C PRO A 491 -6.99 47.45 -17.94
N GLU A 492 -5.74 47.02 -18.15
CA GLU A 492 -4.45 47.70 -18.45
C GLU A 492 -4.00 49.09 -17.91
N VAL A 493 -2.69 49.10 -17.57
CA VAL A 493 -1.66 50.16 -17.46
C VAL A 493 -1.61 51.05 -16.21
N SER A 494 -0.61 50.82 -15.33
CA SER A 494 0.59 51.67 -15.28
C SER A 494 1.58 51.20 -14.23
N LEU A 495 2.83 51.23 -14.66
CA LEU A 495 4.07 50.91 -13.99
C LEU A 495 4.37 51.91 -12.84
N ALA A 496 5.08 51.37 -11.84
CA ALA A 496 5.91 52.06 -10.86
C ALA A 496 5.26 52.58 -9.56
N GLN A 497 5.88 52.13 -8.46
CA GLN A 497 5.85 52.67 -7.11
C GLN A 497 4.61 52.36 -6.28
N HIS A 498 4.61 51.19 -5.65
CA HIS A 498 4.75 51.08 -4.19
C HIS A 498 4.87 49.60 -3.79
N LEU A 499 5.55 49.36 -2.66
CA LEU A 499 5.68 48.10 -1.90
C LEU A 499 6.95 47.28 -2.17
N ALA A 500 8.01 47.73 -1.49
CA ALA A 500 9.04 46.86 -0.97
C ALA A 500 8.58 46.19 0.34
N SER A 501 8.97 44.91 0.48
CA SER A 501 9.01 44.04 1.69
C SER A 501 7.69 43.31 2.06
N SER A 502 7.63 41.99 2.24
CA SER A 502 8.66 41.01 2.64
C SER A 502 8.44 39.59 2.09
N ALA A 503 9.29 39.18 1.15
CA ALA A 503 9.76 37.80 0.97
C ALA A 503 11.27 37.90 0.78
N GLY A 504 12.05 37.43 1.75
CA GLY A 504 13.51 37.58 1.76
C GLY A 504 14.13 36.84 0.57
N ALA A 505 14.72 37.58 -0.37
CA ALA A 505 15.56 37.01 -1.41
C ALA A 505 16.78 36.34 -0.75
N LEU A 506 17.15 35.15 -1.22
CA LEU A 506 18.36 34.47 -0.77
C LEU A 506 19.60 35.32 -1.10
N PRO A 507 20.64 35.31 -0.24
CA PRO A 507 21.89 36.04 -0.51
C PRO A 507 22.59 35.57 -1.81
N PRO A 508 23.45 36.40 -2.42
CA PRO A 508 24.27 36.00 -3.56
C PRO A 508 25.11 34.75 -3.27
N THR A 509 25.37 33.94 -4.30
CA THR A 509 26.02 32.63 -4.17
C THR A 509 27.42 32.72 -3.55
N GLU A 510 28.17 33.80 -3.82
CA GLU A 510 29.48 34.06 -3.23
C GLU A 510 29.38 34.24 -1.71
N ALA A 511 28.40 34.99 -1.23
CA ALA A 511 28.16 35.21 0.20
C ALA A 511 27.70 33.92 0.91
N MET A 512 26.93 33.07 0.19
CA MET A 512 26.56 31.75 0.69
C MET A 512 27.79 30.83 0.83
N ALA A 513 28.72 30.88 -0.12
CA ALA A 513 29.96 30.11 -0.06
C ALA A 513 30.88 30.57 1.09
N GLU A 514 31.04 31.88 1.30
CA GLU A 514 31.79 32.43 2.44
C GLU A 514 31.18 32.02 3.79
N ALA A 515 29.85 32.06 3.91
CA ALA A 515 29.16 31.60 5.11
C ALA A 515 29.42 30.12 5.41
N VAL A 516 29.44 29.26 4.39
CA VAL A 516 29.79 27.85 4.55
C VAL A 516 31.26 27.65 4.92
N LEU A 517 32.18 28.42 4.32
CA LEU A 517 33.61 28.34 4.66
C LEU A 517 33.86 28.76 6.11
N GLY A 518 33.19 29.81 6.60
CA GLY A 518 33.25 30.21 8.02
C GLY A 518 32.73 29.14 8.99
N MET A 519 31.71 28.37 8.58
CA MET A 519 31.26 27.20 9.37
C MET A 519 32.29 26.07 9.38
N LEU A 520 33.03 25.88 8.29
CA LEU A 520 34.03 24.81 8.16
C LEU A 520 35.36 25.16 8.83
N SER A 521 35.75 26.44 8.85
CA SER A 521 36.94 26.92 9.57
C SER A 521 36.75 26.96 11.09
N GLY A 522 35.50 27.05 11.54
CA GLY A 522 35.16 27.12 12.97
C GLY A 522 35.46 28.48 13.61
N GLU A 523 35.75 29.50 12.80
CA GLU A 523 36.10 30.86 13.24
C GLU A 523 34.87 31.63 13.76
N GLU A 524 33.66 31.25 13.33
CA GLU A 524 32.40 31.87 13.74
C GLU A 524 31.33 30.79 14.04
N SER A 525 30.51 31.02 15.08
CA SER A 525 29.45 30.06 15.46
C SER A 525 28.31 30.02 14.42
N GLU A 526 27.71 28.85 14.17
CA GLU A 526 26.63 28.69 13.18
C GLU A 526 25.44 29.64 13.43
N LYS A 527 25.17 29.97 14.69
CA LYS A 527 24.10 30.91 15.06
C LYS A 527 24.42 32.37 14.67
N ALA A 528 25.68 32.78 14.81
CA ALA A 528 26.12 34.13 14.43
C ALA A 528 26.08 34.30 12.90
N ILE A 529 26.55 33.28 12.16
CA ILE A 529 26.50 33.26 10.70
C ILE A 529 25.05 33.29 10.20
N ALA A 530 24.14 32.48 10.77
CA ALA A 530 22.73 32.47 10.38
C ALA A 530 22.05 33.83 10.60
N SER A 531 22.35 34.48 11.73
CA SER A 531 21.84 35.82 12.04
C SER A 531 22.38 36.88 11.08
N ARG A 532 23.68 36.84 10.73
CA ARG A 532 24.29 37.77 9.78
C ARG A 532 23.74 37.61 8.37
N MET A 533 23.46 36.38 7.96
CA MET A 533 22.95 36.05 6.64
C MET A 533 21.43 36.23 6.52
N GLY A 534 20.73 36.53 7.61
CA GLY A 534 19.27 36.74 7.61
C GLY A 534 18.48 35.48 7.25
N VAL A 535 19.04 34.30 7.49
CA VAL A 535 18.42 33.00 7.13
C VAL A 535 18.26 32.08 8.35
N PRO A 536 17.26 31.19 8.34
CA PRO A 536 17.14 30.17 9.37
C PRO A 536 18.38 29.26 9.44
N LEU A 537 18.71 28.78 10.64
CA LEU A 537 19.83 27.86 10.87
C LEU A 537 19.72 26.56 10.04
N SER A 538 18.49 26.10 9.76
CA SER A 538 18.23 24.96 8.89
C SER A 538 18.65 25.22 7.44
N GLU A 539 18.41 26.42 6.93
CA GLU A 539 18.77 26.81 5.57
C GLU A 539 20.29 26.99 5.43
N LEU A 540 20.95 27.58 6.43
CA LEU A 540 22.42 27.65 6.49
C LEU A 540 23.06 26.25 6.49
N ARG A 541 22.50 25.29 7.24
CA ARG A 541 22.96 23.88 7.25
C ARG A 541 22.76 23.17 5.91
N ARG A 542 21.68 23.51 5.20
CA ARG A 542 21.44 23.01 3.85
C ARG A 542 22.51 23.51 2.87
N TRP A 543 22.94 24.77 2.97
CA TRP A 543 24.03 25.31 2.12
C TRP A 543 25.34 24.55 2.34
N ARG A 544 25.70 24.27 3.61
CA ARG A 544 26.89 23.49 3.96
C ARG A 544 26.86 22.09 3.34
N LYS A 545 25.70 21.42 3.39
CA LYS A 545 25.53 20.09 2.79
C LYS A 545 25.76 20.13 1.28
N VAL A 546 25.11 21.05 0.57
CA VAL A 546 25.23 21.19 -0.90
C VAL A 546 26.66 21.50 -1.32
N TYR A 547 27.33 22.43 -0.62
CA TYR A 547 28.71 22.81 -0.90
C TYR A 547 29.69 21.65 -0.67
N THR A 548 29.50 20.88 0.40
CA THR A 548 30.35 19.72 0.72
C THR A 548 30.17 18.59 -0.31
N GLU A 549 28.93 18.29 -0.70
CA GLU A 549 28.62 17.28 -1.74
C GLU A 549 29.23 17.67 -3.09
N ALA A 550 29.13 18.94 -3.49
CA ALA A 550 29.73 19.45 -4.71
C ALA A 550 31.28 19.38 -4.68
N GLY A 551 31.89 19.77 -3.56
CA GLY A 551 33.35 19.69 -3.38
C GLY A 551 33.87 18.24 -3.42
N LEU A 552 33.18 17.30 -2.76
CA LEU A 552 33.54 15.88 -2.81
C LEU A 552 33.44 15.30 -4.22
N LYS A 553 32.41 15.71 -4.99
CA LYS A 553 32.25 15.30 -6.40
C LYS A 553 33.39 15.82 -7.27
N ALA A 554 33.80 17.09 -7.08
CA ALA A 554 34.92 17.67 -7.81
C ALA A 554 36.27 17.00 -7.47
N LEU A 555 36.51 16.70 -6.20
CA LEU A 555 37.72 15.99 -5.75
C LEU A 555 37.75 14.54 -6.26
N ALA A 556 36.59 13.86 -6.37
CA ALA A 556 36.51 12.53 -6.94
C ALA A 556 36.90 12.50 -8.43
N ALA A 557 36.56 13.55 -9.18
CA ALA A 557 36.96 13.69 -10.58
C ALA A 557 38.49 13.82 -10.74
N LEU A 558 39.18 14.43 -9.76
CA LEU A 558 40.65 14.55 -9.75
C LEU A 558 41.39 13.24 -9.38
N ARG A 559 40.70 12.25 -8.79
CA ARG A 559 41.29 10.93 -8.43
C ARG A 559 41.20 9.89 -9.55
N SER A 560 40.52 10.21 -10.66
CA SER A 560 40.47 9.32 -11.82
C SER A 560 41.75 9.53 -12.65
N PRO A 561 42.64 8.53 -12.81
CA PRO A 561 43.73 8.65 -13.76
C PRO A 561 43.12 8.82 -15.16
N GLY A 562 43.53 9.88 -15.86
CA GLY A 562 43.12 10.15 -17.23
C GLY A 562 43.61 9.10 -18.21
#